data_AF-A0A6C0CPW5-F1
#
_entry.id   AF-A0A6C0CPW5-F1
#
_cell.length_a   1.000
_cell.length_b   1.000
_cell.length_c   1.000
_cell.angle_alpha   90.00
_cell.angle_beta   90.00
_cell.angle_gamma   90.00
#
_symmetry.space_group_name_H-M   'P 1'
#
loop_
_entity.id
_entity.type
_entity.pdbx_description
1 polymer ?
#
loop_
_entity_poly.entity_id
_entity_poly.type
_entity_poly.pdbx_seq_one_letter_code
_entity_poly.pdbx_strand_id
1 'polypeptide(L)'
;MNIYLLSGIFLFTIYNNILRKIFNTLEFFTSETLTEKLLDNVFVSGTHCYLCVYNLGHFLLFDDINYYENAVTISTAYYIYDLIRIFNNYNYTLYDNTYIIHHIVSFGVIQYNVAHYSYAFFILGEISNIFYYPVYYSKKIDIGDNIKKTLHILQFVSYVICRVGLISYYYFISLSVENISTIIFGTPIVLMGWIWSYQLFLKIQYLK
;
A
#
# COMPACT_ATOMS: atom_id res chain seq x y z
N MET A 1 24.76 9.36 0.11
CA MET A 1 23.65 8.69 0.82
C MET A 1 22.36 9.11 0.13
N ASN A 2 21.58 8.15 -0.38
CA ASN A 2 20.42 8.43 -1.23
C ASN A 2 19.39 9.30 -0.45
N ILE A 3 19.00 10.46 -1.00
CA ILE A 3 18.09 11.43 -0.35
C ILE A 3 16.73 10.80 0.02
N TYR A 4 16.33 9.76 -0.72
CA TYR A 4 15.13 8.97 -0.43
C TYR A 4 15.26 8.10 0.83
N LEU A 5 16.47 7.60 1.11
CA LEU A 5 16.74 6.82 2.32
C LEU A 5 16.71 7.72 3.57
N LEU A 6 17.32 8.91 3.46
CA LEU A 6 17.34 9.93 4.51
C LEU A 6 15.94 10.45 4.83
N SER A 7 15.12 10.72 3.82
CA SER A 7 13.72 11.15 4.02
C SER A 7 12.87 10.07 4.67
N GLY A 8 13.07 8.79 4.34
CA GLY A 8 12.42 7.66 5.04
C GLY A 8 12.78 7.57 6.52
N ILE A 9 14.06 7.67 6.86
CA ILE A 9 14.54 7.65 8.25
C ILE A 9 14.03 8.89 9.02
N PHE A 10 14.00 10.04 8.36
CA PHE A 10 13.50 11.29 8.94
C PHE A 10 11.98 11.22 9.20
N LEU A 11 11.20 10.71 8.24
CA LEU A 11 9.76 10.44 8.41
C LEU A 11 9.50 9.44 9.54
N PHE A 12 10.27 8.35 9.61
CA PHE A 12 10.20 7.40 10.72
C PHE A 12 10.46 8.07 12.07
N THR A 13 11.44 8.96 12.13
CA THR A 13 11.82 9.68 13.35
C THR A 13 10.73 10.68 13.76
N ILE A 14 10.21 11.48 12.82
CA ILE A 14 9.09 12.42 13.08
C ILE A 14 7.85 11.64 13.52
N TYR A 15 7.52 10.58 12.80
CA TYR A 15 6.32 9.82 13.09
C TYR A 15 6.37 9.19 14.50
N ASN A 16 7.45 8.46 14.80
CA ASN A 16 7.56 7.75 16.08
C ASN A 16 7.78 8.69 17.27
N ASN A 17 8.46 9.82 17.09
CA ASN A 17 8.80 10.70 18.20
C ASN A 17 7.86 11.90 18.38
N ILE A 18 7.14 12.31 17.33
CA ILE A 18 6.27 13.50 17.35
C ILE A 18 4.81 13.09 17.17
N LEU A 19 4.44 12.47 16.04
CA LEU A 19 3.03 12.15 15.77
C LEU A 19 2.46 11.17 16.79
N ARG A 20 3.18 10.09 17.11
CA ARG A 20 2.76 9.13 18.13
C ARG A 20 2.56 9.80 19.50
N LYS A 21 3.43 10.73 19.88
CA LYS A 21 3.26 11.50 21.14
C LYS A 21 2.05 12.41 21.10
N ILE A 22 1.82 13.12 19.99
CA ILE A 22 0.64 13.97 19.81
C ILE A 22 -0.63 13.14 19.89
N PHE A 23 -0.71 12.01 19.19
CA PHE A 23 -1.88 11.13 19.23
C PHE A 23 -2.13 10.53 20.61
N ASN A 24 -1.08 10.07 21.32
CA ASN A 24 -1.21 9.60 22.70
C ASN A 24 -1.62 10.73 23.67
N THR A 25 -1.28 11.99 23.36
CA THR A 25 -1.71 13.15 24.17
C THR A 25 -3.15 13.56 23.88
N LEU A 26 -3.62 13.33 22.65
CA LEU A 26 -4.99 13.60 22.21
C LEU A 26 -5.98 12.49 22.57
N GLU A 27 -5.52 11.37 23.15
CA GLU A 27 -6.39 10.29 23.62
C GLU A 27 -7.33 10.78 24.73
N PHE A 28 -8.57 11.07 24.32
CA PHE A 28 -9.68 11.25 25.25
C PHE A 28 -10.62 10.02 25.31
N PHE A 29 -10.51 9.01 24.41
CA PHE A 29 -11.56 7.98 24.28
C PHE A 29 -11.16 6.54 23.84
N THR A 30 -9.88 6.17 23.66
CA THR A 30 -9.52 4.80 23.23
C THR A 30 -8.35 4.21 24.03
N SER A 31 -8.25 2.89 24.11
CA SER A 31 -7.11 2.21 24.72
C SER A 31 -5.86 2.40 23.85
N GLU A 32 -4.71 2.69 24.48
CA GLU A 32 -3.40 2.89 23.84
C GLU A 32 -3.08 1.84 22.75
N THR A 33 -3.41 0.56 23.00
CA THR A 33 -3.18 -0.56 22.07
C THR A 33 -4.04 -0.53 20.80
N LEU A 34 -5.23 0.08 20.86
CA LEU A 34 -6.10 0.25 19.69
C LEU A 34 -5.64 1.43 18.85
N THR A 35 -5.22 2.51 19.51
CA THR A 35 -4.71 3.73 18.88
C THR A 35 -3.44 3.44 18.08
N GLU A 36 -2.49 2.70 18.65
CA GLU A 36 -1.30 2.26 17.92
C GLU A 36 -1.65 1.41 16.68
N LYS A 37 -2.60 0.48 16.81
CA LYS A 37 -3.03 -0.34 15.67
C LYS A 37 -3.74 0.46 14.58
N LEU A 38 -4.44 1.54 14.93
CA LEU A 38 -5.08 2.45 13.97
C LEU A 38 -4.05 3.36 13.30
N LEU A 39 -3.15 3.92 14.10
CA LEU A 39 -2.08 4.80 13.63
C LEU A 39 -1.19 4.08 12.61
N ASP A 40 -0.76 2.87 12.95
CA ASP A 40 0.18 2.10 12.15
C ASP A 40 -0.46 1.48 10.91
N ASN A 41 -1.63 0.85 11.05
CA ASN A 41 -2.21 0.03 9.99
C ASN A 41 -3.24 0.76 9.12
N VAL A 42 -3.65 1.97 9.53
CA VAL A 42 -4.66 2.76 8.81
C VAL A 42 -4.13 4.13 8.45
N PHE A 43 -3.63 4.88 9.44
CA PHE A 43 -3.26 6.28 9.20
C PHE A 43 -2.01 6.39 8.34
N VAL A 44 -0.91 5.71 8.68
CA VAL A 44 0.34 5.80 7.89
C VAL A 44 0.17 5.23 6.51
N SER A 45 -0.23 3.96 6.44
CA SER A 45 -0.40 3.25 5.18
C SER A 45 -1.47 3.90 4.32
N GLY A 46 -2.57 4.40 4.92
CA GLY A 46 -3.61 5.14 4.21
C GLY A 46 -3.11 6.48 3.68
N THR A 47 -2.39 7.26 4.50
CA THR A 47 -1.81 8.54 4.07
C THR A 47 -0.83 8.35 2.93
N HIS A 48 0.05 7.34 3.03
CA HIS A 48 0.95 6.94 1.96
C HIS A 48 0.17 6.63 0.67
N CYS A 49 -0.81 5.73 0.72
CA CYS A 49 -1.61 5.34 -0.43
C CYS A 49 -2.30 6.54 -1.08
N TYR A 50 -3.01 7.39 -0.31
CA TYR A 50 -3.72 8.54 -0.86
C TYR A 50 -2.79 9.61 -1.47
N LEU A 51 -1.68 9.93 -0.80
CA LEU A 51 -0.70 10.86 -1.34
C LEU A 51 -0.04 10.31 -2.60
N CYS A 52 0.24 9.01 -2.64
CA CYS A 52 0.83 8.35 -3.78
C CYS A 52 -0.13 8.38 -4.99
N VAL A 53 -1.39 8.01 -4.79
CA VAL A 53 -2.43 8.09 -5.83
C VAL A 53 -2.61 9.52 -6.33
N TYR A 54 -2.65 10.52 -5.43
CA TYR A 54 -2.76 11.92 -5.81
C TYR A 54 -1.61 12.35 -6.72
N ASN A 55 -0.37 12.14 -6.28
CA ASN A 55 0.81 12.54 -7.03
C ASN A 55 0.90 11.80 -8.37
N LEU A 56 0.69 10.49 -8.39
CA LEU A 56 0.75 9.73 -9.63
C LEU A 56 -0.39 10.08 -10.58
N GLY A 57 -1.59 10.38 -10.07
CA GLY A 57 -2.70 10.88 -10.87
C GLY A 57 -2.37 12.22 -11.54
N HIS A 58 -1.75 13.14 -10.80
CA HIS A 58 -1.28 14.41 -11.36
C HIS A 58 -0.19 14.23 -12.41
N PHE A 59 0.79 13.35 -12.15
CA PHE A 59 1.79 13.00 -13.14
C PHE A 59 1.16 12.47 -14.45
N LEU A 60 0.19 11.56 -14.36
CA LEU A 60 -0.49 11.01 -15.54
C LEU A 60 -1.33 12.04 -16.30
N LEU A 61 -1.93 13.02 -15.61
CA LEU A 61 -2.81 14.02 -16.22
C LEU A 61 -2.04 15.21 -16.81
N PHE A 62 -0.91 15.58 -16.21
CA PHE A 62 -0.19 16.81 -16.51
C PHE A 62 1.25 16.59 -17.02
N ASP A 63 1.73 15.34 -17.03
CA ASP A 63 3.08 14.95 -17.43
C ASP A 63 4.19 15.70 -16.65
N ASP A 64 3.89 16.09 -15.40
CA ASP A 64 4.83 16.81 -14.54
C ASP A 64 5.62 15.83 -13.67
N ILE A 65 6.89 15.66 -14.03
CA ILE A 65 7.84 14.74 -13.39
C ILE A 65 8.01 14.99 -11.88
N ASN A 66 7.79 16.21 -11.40
CA ASN A 66 7.92 16.52 -9.97
C ASN A 66 6.93 15.70 -9.13
N TYR A 67 5.71 15.49 -9.64
CA TYR A 67 4.72 14.66 -8.95
C TYR A 67 5.14 13.19 -8.93
N TYR A 68 5.76 12.69 -10.01
CA TYR A 68 6.32 11.34 -10.03
C TYR A 68 7.42 11.17 -8.98
N GLU A 69 8.39 12.09 -8.92
CA GLU A 69 9.47 12.08 -7.93
C GLU A 69 8.95 12.15 -6.49
N ASN A 70 7.90 12.95 -6.25
CA ASN A 70 7.22 13.01 -4.96
C ASN A 70 6.61 11.65 -4.58
N ALA A 71 5.91 10.98 -5.51
CA ALA A 71 5.32 9.67 -5.24
C ALA A 71 6.37 8.60 -4.92
N VAL A 72 7.49 8.60 -5.66
CA VAL A 72 8.65 7.74 -5.42
C VAL A 72 9.26 8.01 -4.03
N THR A 73 9.42 9.27 -3.66
CA THR A 73 9.95 9.69 -2.35
C THR A 73 9.06 9.22 -1.22
N ILE A 74 7.76 9.53 -1.30
CA ILE A 74 6.75 9.18 -0.29
C ILE A 74 6.68 7.66 -0.11
N SER A 75 6.69 6.91 -1.20
CA SER A 75 6.61 5.45 -1.14
C SER A 75 7.88 4.80 -0.64
N THR A 76 9.04 5.31 -1.06
CA THR A 76 10.32 4.86 -0.53
C THR A 76 10.39 5.09 0.97
N ALA A 77 9.97 6.27 1.43
CA ALA A 77 9.93 6.60 2.84
C ALA A 77 8.99 5.65 3.63
N TYR A 78 7.79 5.41 3.09
CA TYR A 78 6.83 4.47 3.68
C TYR A 78 7.40 3.04 3.76
N TYR A 79 7.94 2.51 2.66
CA TYR A 79 8.43 1.13 2.64
C TYR A 79 9.61 0.92 3.60
N ILE A 80 10.51 1.90 3.73
CA ILE A 80 11.60 1.85 4.73
C ILE A 80 11.02 1.92 6.15
N TYR A 81 10.11 2.86 6.40
CA TYR A 81 9.45 2.98 7.70
C TYR A 81 8.81 1.66 8.13
N ASP A 82 8.03 1.05 7.24
CA ASP A 82 7.25 -0.15 7.56
C ASP A 82 8.16 -1.38 7.72
N LEU A 83 9.25 -1.47 6.94
CA LEU A 83 10.28 -2.49 7.14
C LEU A 83 10.92 -2.39 8.53
N ILE A 84 11.34 -1.20 8.96
CA ILE A 84 11.94 -1.01 10.30
C ILE A 84 10.93 -1.42 11.38
N ARG A 85 9.66 -1.03 11.22
CA ARG A 85 8.58 -1.40 12.14
C ARG A 85 8.37 -2.91 12.22
N ILE A 86 8.31 -3.60 11.08
CA ILE A 86 8.15 -5.05 11.03
C ILE A 86 9.35 -5.74 11.69
N PHE A 87 10.58 -5.31 11.41
CA PHE A 87 11.78 -5.88 12.03
C PHE A 87 11.80 -5.70 13.55
N ASN A 88 11.36 -4.55 14.06
CA ASN A 88 11.31 -4.30 15.50
C ASN A 88 10.27 -5.17 16.23
N ASN A 89 9.23 -5.63 15.53
CA ASN A 89 8.15 -6.45 16.09
C ASN A 89 8.04 -7.83 15.41
N TYR A 90 9.16 -8.35 14.91
CA TYR A 90 9.15 -9.49 14.00
C TYR A 90 8.79 -10.80 14.72
N ASN A 91 7.73 -11.48 14.25
CA ASN A 91 7.21 -12.70 14.89
C ASN A 91 7.44 -13.98 14.06
N TYR A 92 8.29 -13.92 13.02
CA TYR A 92 8.60 -15.06 12.13
C TYR A 92 7.36 -15.75 11.52
N THR A 93 6.27 -15.01 11.29
CA THR A 93 5.06 -15.56 10.67
C THR A 93 5.17 -15.57 9.14
N LEU A 94 4.39 -16.41 8.45
CA LEU A 94 4.28 -16.37 6.99
C LEU A 94 3.85 -14.98 6.48
N TYR A 95 2.97 -14.33 7.25
CA TYR A 95 2.49 -12.99 6.95
C TYR A 95 3.62 -11.96 6.99
N ASP A 96 4.40 -11.94 8.07
CA ASP A 96 5.53 -11.00 8.21
C ASP A 96 6.58 -11.21 7.12
N ASN A 97 6.92 -12.47 6.82
CA ASN A 97 7.85 -12.81 5.74
C ASN A 97 7.35 -12.32 4.37
N THR A 98 6.06 -12.55 4.08
CA THR A 98 5.44 -12.09 2.83
C THR A 98 5.45 -10.57 2.74
N TYR A 99 5.18 -9.88 3.85
CA TYR A 99 5.20 -8.41 3.92
C TYR A 99 6.62 -7.85 3.72
N ILE A 100 7.63 -8.43 4.36
CA ILE A 100 9.03 -8.03 4.18
C ILE A 100 9.45 -8.21 2.72
N ILE A 101 9.17 -9.37 2.13
CA ILE A 101 9.48 -9.64 0.72
C ILE A 101 8.77 -8.62 -0.18
N HIS A 102 7.48 -8.36 0.06
CA HIS A 102 6.73 -7.35 -0.69
C HIS A 102 7.40 -5.98 -0.62
N HIS A 103 7.81 -5.53 0.57
CA HIS A 103 8.43 -4.21 0.74
C HIS A 103 9.81 -4.13 0.09
N ILE A 104 10.64 -5.18 0.19
CA ILE A 104 11.95 -5.25 -0.47
C ILE A 104 11.79 -5.24 -1.99
N VAL A 105 10.85 -6.03 -2.53
CA VAL A 105 10.58 -6.08 -3.97
C VAL A 105 10.03 -4.75 -4.46
N SER A 106 9.05 -4.16 -3.76
CA SER A 106 8.47 -2.85 -4.12
C SER A 106 9.53 -1.75 -4.10
N PHE A 107 10.40 -1.73 -3.08
CA PHE A 107 11.53 -0.81 -3.02
C PHE A 107 12.49 -1.01 -4.19
N GLY A 108 12.84 -2.26 -4.51
CA GLY A 108 13.68 -2.60 -5.65
C GLY A 108 13.08 -2.15 -6.98
N VAL A 109 11.79 -2.39 -7.21
CA VAL A 109 11.07 -1.97 -8.43
C VAL A 109 11.07 -0.45 -8.56
N ILE A 110 10.80 0.27 -7.47
CA ILE A 110 10.77 1.74 -7.47
C ILE A 110 12.15 2.34 -7.71
N GLN A 111 13.21 1.77 -7.14
CA GLN A 111 14.56 2.36 -7.16
C GLN A 111 15.42 1.92 -8.36
N TYR A 112 15.27 0.70 -8.86
CA TYR A 112 16.20 0.12 -9.85
C TYR A 112 15.64 -0.03 -11.26
N ASN A 113 14.31 0.01 -11.46
CA ASN A 113 13.78 -0.15 -12.81
C ASN A 113 12.36 0.41 -12.94
N VAL A 114 12.27 1.72 -13.14
CA VAL A 114 11.06 2.34 -13.71
C VAL A 114 11.06 2.04 -15.22
N ALA A 115 10.89 0.78 -15.56
CA ALA A 115 10.64 0.41 -16.93
C ALA A 115 9.30 1.01 -17.38
N HIS A 116 9.06 1.04 -18.69
CA HIS A 116 7.93 1.74 -19.31
C HIS A 116 6.56 1.24 -18.83
N TYR A 117 6.48 0.06 -18.20
CA TYR A 117 5.25 -0.46 -17.60
C TYR A 117 5.33 -0.67 -16.08
N SER A 118 6.50 -0.49 -15.46
CA SER A 118 6.69 -0.69 -14.02
C SER A 118 5.89 0.31 -13.18
N TYR A 119 5.75 1.55 -13.65
CA TYR A 119 4.95 2.56 -12.96
C TYR A 119 3.46 2.18 -12.94
N ALA A 120 2.97 1.45 -13.95
CA ALA A 120 1.57 1.01 -13.98
C ALA A 120 1.28 0.03 -12.85
N PHE A 121 2.19 -0.92 -12.57
CA PHE A 121 2.03 -1.84 -11.42
C PHE A 121 1.97 -1.09 -10.09
N PHE A 122 2.78 -0.05 -9.96
CA PHE A 122 2.84 0.78 -8.77
C PHE A 122 1.57 1.61 -8.59
N ILE A 123 1.15 2.36 -9.61
CA ILE A 123 -0.08 3.18 -9.59
C ILE A 123 -1.32 2.34 -9.34
N LEU A 124 -1.51 1.29 -10.16
CA LEU A 124 -2.66 0.41 -10.04
C LEU A 124 -2.64 -0.33 -8.69
N GLY A 125 -1.44 -0.57 -8.17
CA GLY A 125 -1.27 -1.14 -6.86
C GLY A 125 -1.82 -0.26 -5.75
N GLU A 126 -1.48 1.02 -5.75
CA GLU A 126 -1.98 1.98 -4.76
C GLU A 126 -3.47 2.27 -4.95
N ILE A 127 -3.94 2.45 -6.18
CA ILE A 127 -5.37 2.67 -6.46
C ILE A 127 -6.22 1.51 -5.93
N SER A 128 -5.73 0.27 -6.07
CA SER A 128 -6.44 -0.91 -5.58
C SER A 128 -6.65 -0.92 -4.05
N ASN A 129 -5.84 -0.16 -3.30
CA ASN A 129 -5.85 -0.12 -1.85
C ASN A 129 -6.72 0.99 -1.25
N ILE A 130 -7.23 1.95 -2.05
CA ILE A 130 -8.01 3.11 -1.56
C ILE A 130 -9.13 2.70 -0.59
N PHE A 131 -9.90 1.65 -0.93
CA PHE A 131 -11.02 1.20 -0.10
C PHE A 131 -10.63 0.24 1.03
N TYR A 132 -9.38 -0.21 1.09
CA TYR A 132 -8.90 -1.06 2.20
C TYR A 132 -8.99 -0.32 3.55
N TYR A 133 -8.58 0.95 3.59
CA TYR A 133 -8.53 1.72 4.84
C TYR A 133 -9.91 2.05 5.41
N PRO A 134 -10.88 2.55 4.62
CA PRO A 134 -12.26 2.70 5.08
C PRO A 134 -12.89 1.39 5.54
N VAL A 135 -12.63 0.26 4.84
CA VAL A 135 -13.11 -1.06 5.27
C VAL A 135 -12.49 -1.46 6.61
N TYR A 136 -11.18 -1.29 6.79
CA TYR A 136 -10.53 -1.61 8.06
C TYR A 136 -11.11 -0.75 9.20
N TYR A 137 -11.25 0.55 8.97
CA TYR A 137 -11.80 1.47 9.97
C TYR A 137 -13.24 1.13 10.33
N SER A 138 -14.08 0.76 9.34
CA SER A 138 -15.48 0.38 9.54
C SER A 138 -15.70 -0.83 10.48
N LYS A 139 -14.66 -1.65 10.69
CA LYS A 139 -14.70 -2.78 11.65
C LYS A 139 -14.44 -2.35 13.08
N LYS A 140 -13.95 -1.13 13.29
CA LYS A 140 -13.55 -0.58 14.59
C LYS A 140 -14.52 0.46 15.13
N ILE A 141 -15.43 0.95 14.30
CA ILE A 141 -16.47 1.89 14.66
C ILE A 141 -17.84 1.28 14.42
N ASP A 142 -18.82 1.72 15.21
CA ASP A 142 -20.21 1.29 15.03
C ASP A 142 -20.85 2.09 13.89
N ILE A 143 -20.92 1.46 12.71
CA ILE A 143 -21.61 2.00 11.54
C ILE A 143 -22.60 0.97 11.00
N GLY A 144 -23.64 1.44 10.31
CA GLY A 144 -24.68 0.58 9.76
C GLY A 144 -24.17 -0.47 8.78
N ASP A 145 -24.75 -1.66 8.83
CA ASP A 145 -24.28 -2.83 8.06
C ASP A 145 -24.34 -2.62 6.54
N ASN A 146 -25.29 -1.82 6.05
CA ASN A 146 -25.37 -1.42 4.65
C ASN A 146 -24.12 -0.66 4.19
N ILE A 147 -23.56 0.20 5.05
CA ILE A 147 -22.34 0.95 4.76
C ILE A 147 -21.14 0.00 4.73
N LYS A 148 -21.01 -0.90 5.72
CA LYS A 148 -19.95 -1.92 5.75
C LYS A 148 -19.96 -2.79 4.48
N LYS A 149 -21.14 -3.26 4.08
CA LYS A 149 -21.33 -4.08 2.88
C LYS A 149 -20.94 -3.31 1.61
N THR A 150 -21.36 -2.06 1.50
CA THR A 150 -20.99 -1.20 0.37
C THR A 150 -19.48 -0.99 0.28
N LEU A 151 -18.81 -0.67 1.39
CA LEU A 151 -17.36 -0.49 1.43
C LEU A 151 -16.62 -1.78 1.03
N HIS A 152 -17.09 -2.94 1.49
CA HIS A 152 -16.52 -4.23 1.10
C HIS A 152 -16.68 -4.53 -0.39
N ILE A 153 -17.83 -4.22 -0.98
CA ILE A 153 -18.06 -4.35 -2.43
C ILE A 153 -17.14 -3.41 -3.20
N LEU A 154 -17.04 -2.13 -2.80
CA LEU A 154 -16.15 -1.17 -3.43
C LEU A 154 -14.68 -1.61 -3.37
N GLN A 155 -14.24 -2.12 -2.22
CA GLN A 155 -12.92 -2.71 -2.05
C GLN A 155 -12.70 -3.88 -3.01
N PHE A 156 -13.64 -4.81 -3.10
CA PHE A 156 -13.49 -5.95 -4.00
C PHE A 156 -13.44 -5.52 -5.46
N VAL A 157 -14.35 -4.63 -5.88
CA VAL A 157 -14.41 -4.14 -7.26
C VAL A 157 -13.12 -3.39 -7.62
N SER A 158 -12.66 -2.46 -6.79
CA SER A 158 -11.41 -1.73 -7.04
C SER A 158 -10.22 -2.67 -7.12
N TYR A 159 -10.17 -3.65 -6.21
CA TYR A 159 -9.08 -4.61 -6.13
C TYR A 159 -9.03 -5.53 -7.35
N VAL A 160 -10.17 -6.11 -7.76
CA VAL A 160 -10.24 -6.99 -8.94
C VAL A 160 -9.91 -6.24 -10.23
N ILE A 161 -10.50 -5.07 -10.45
CA ILE A 161 -10.26 -4.29 -11.67
C ILE A 161 -8.78 -3.95 -11.80
N CYS A 162 -8.16 -3.45 -10.74
CA CYS A 162 -6.76 -3.03 -10.78
C CYS A 162 -5.79 -4.22 -10.79
N ARG A 163 -5.95 -5.17 -9.87
CA ARG A 163 -4.96 -6.25 -9.62
C ARG A 163 -5.14 -7.45 -10.54
N VAL A 164 -6.37 -7.83 -10.86
CA VAL A 164 -6.65 -8.96 -11.76
C VAL A 164 -6.75 -8.47 -13.20
N GLY A 165 -7.49 -7.40 -13.45
CA GLY A 165 -7.65 -6.86 -14.81
C GLY A 165 -6.37 -6.17 -15.31
N LEU A 166 -6.16 -4.93 -14.86
CA LEU A 166 -5.16 -4.03 -15.44
C LEU A 166 -3.73 -4.49 -15.18
N ILE A 167 -3.37 -4.88 -13.95
CA ILE A 167 -2.03 -5.37 -13.63
C ILE A 167 -1.71 -6.66 -14.41
N SER A 168 -2.63 -7.61 -14.55
CA SER A 168 -2.35 -8.83 -15.33
C SER A 168 -2.18 -8.51 -16.82
N TYR A 169 -2.97 -7.55 -17.35
CA TYR A 169 -2.80 -7.07 -18.72
C TYR A 169 -1.41 -6.46 -18.95
N TYR A 170 -0.98 -5.52 -18.11
CA TYR A 170 0.34 -4.91 -18.22
C TYR A 170 1.47 -5.91 -18.01
N TYR A 171 1.29 -6.89 -17.12
CA TYR A 171 2.24 -7.98 -16.93
C TYR A 171 2.34 -8.86 -18.18
N PHE A 172 1.21 -9.19 -18.82
CA PHE A 172 1.25 -10.00 -20.04
C PHE A 172 1.95 -9.28 -21.19
N ILE A 173 1.72 -7.97 -21.33
CA ILE A 173 2.46 -7.16 -22.31
C ILE A 173 3.94 -7.11 -21.98
N SER A 174 4.31 -6.94 -20.71
CA SER A 174 5.71 -6.84 -20.29
C SER A 174 6.51 -8.10 -20.61
N LEU A 175 5.89 -9.28 -20.66
CA LEU A 175 6.53 -10.52 -21.10
C LEU A 175 7.18 -10.43 -22.49
N SER A 176 6.67 -9.54 -23.35
CA SER A 176 7.13 -9.40 -24.74
C SER A 176 8.11 -8.24 -24.96
N VAL A 177 8.21 -7.31 -24.02
CA VAL A 177 8.92 -6.03 -24.23
C VAL A 177 9.91 -5.68 -23.12
N GLU A 178 9.79 -6.29 -21.94
CA GLU A 178 10.64 -5.98 -20.78
C GLU A 178 11.71 -7.05 -20.53
N ASN A 179 12.75 -6.65 -19.79
CA ASN A 179 13.78 -7.58 -19.33
C ASN A 179 13.20 -8.63 -18.36
N ILE A 180 13.84 -9.81 -18.34
CA ILE A 180 13.42 -10.94 -17.48
C ILE A 180 13.38 -10.59 -15.99
N SER A 181 14.18 -9.62 -15.54
CA SER A 181 14.15 -9.11 -14.17
C SER A 181 12.78 -8.50 -13.82
N THR A 182 12.22 -7.66 -14.69
CA THR A 182 10.89 -7.05 -14.51
C THR A 182 9.80 -8.13 -14.44
N ILE A 183 9.93 -9.17 -15.26
CA ILE A 183 9.01 -10.33 -15.26
C ILE A 183 9.09 -11.07 -13.92
N ILE A 184 10.29 -11.36 -13.44
CA ILE A 184 10.52 -12.06 -12.16
C ILE A 184 9.91 -11.26 -11.00
N PHE A 185 10.15 -9.95 -10.94
CA PHE A 185 9.63 -9.10 -9.86
C PHE A 185 8.12 -8.83 -9.98
N GLY A 186 7.56 -8.81 -11.20
CA GLY A 186 6.12 -8.64 -11.42
C GLY A 186 5.31 -9.88 -11.05
N THR A 187 5.89 -11.07 -11.15
CA THR A 187 5.18 -12.35 -10.93
C THR A 187 4.56 -12.45 -9.53
N PRO A 188 5.28 -12.19 -8.42
CA PRO A 188 4.69 -12.17 -7.09
C PRO A 188 3.53 -11.18 -6.93
N ILE A 189 3.61 -10.02 -7.61
CA ILE A 189 2.58 -8.96 -7.53
C ILE A 189 1.28 -9.44 -8.17
N VAL A 190 1.36 -10.08 -9.35
CA VAL A 190 0.20 -10.64 -10.05
C VAL A 190 -0.44 -11.77 -9.23
N LEU A 191 0.37 -12.71 -8.74
CA LEU A 191 -0.12 -13.84 -7.94
C LEU A 191 -0.80 -13.36 -6.65
N MET A 192 -0.19 -12.40 -5.94
CA MET A 192 -0.80 -11.79 -4.76
C MET A 192 -2.15 -11.16 -5.10
N GLY A 193 -2.23 -10.44 -6.22
CA GLY A 193 -3.46 -9.83 -6.72
C GLY A 193 -4.58 -10.86 -6.93
N TRP A 194 -4.28 -12.02 -7.51
CA TRP A 194 -5.26 -13.07 -7.72
C TRP A 194 -5.69 -13.74 -6.41
N ILE A 195 -4.73 -14.09 -5.55
CA ILE A 195 -4.99 -14.75 -4.27
C ILE A 195 -5.86 -13.86 -3.36
N TRP A 196 -5.53 -12.59 -3.22
CA TRP A 196 -6.30 -11.67 -2.38
C TRP A 196 -7.66 -11.32 -2.96
N SER A 197 -7.79 -11.24 -4.30
CA SER A 197 -9.09 -11.08 -4.95
C SER A 197 -10.03 -12.23 -4.60
N TYR A 198 -9.53 -13.46 -4.65
CA TYR A 198 -10.30 -14.64 -4.25
C TYR A 198 -10.69 -14.60 -2.76
N GLN A 199 -9.77 -14.19 -1.88
CA GLN A 199 -10.07 -14.04 -0.45
C GLN A 199 -11.11 -12.95 -0.17
N LEU A 200 -11.09 -11.84 -0.91
CA LEU A 200 -12.10 -10.78 -0.80
C LEU A 200 -13.47 -11.26 -1.29
N PHE A 201 -13.52 -12.00 -2.39
CA PHE A 201 -14.74 -12.61 -2.91
C PHE A 201 -15.40 -13.51 -1.86
N LEU A 202 -14.62 -14.42 -1.24
CA LEU A 202 -15.13 -15.29 -0.18
C LEU A 202 -15.71 -14.47 0.98
N LYS A 203 -15.02 -13.41 1.43
CA LYS A 203 -15.51 -12.55 2.52
C LYS A 203 -16.87 -11.90 2.20
N ILE A 204 -17.09 -11.46 0.97
CA ILE A 204 -18.37 -10.87 0.55
C ILE A 204 -19.50 -11.89 0.60
N GLN A 205 -19.27 -13.14 0.19
CA GLN A 205 -20.31 -14.18 0.21
C GLN A 205 -20.86 -14.45 1.63
N TYR A 206 -20.05 -14.19 2.66
CA TYR A 206 -20.46 -14.38 4.06
C TYR A 206 -21.06 -13.11 4.72
N LEU A 207 -21.06 -11.96 4.03
CA LEU A 207 -21.77 -10.75 4.45
C LEU A 207 -23.25 -10.85 4.02
N LYS A 208 -24.02 -11.69 4.74
CA LYS A 208 -25.47 -11.76 4.57
C LYS A 208 -26.12 -10.47 5.05
#